data_AF-A0A7K4IGL2-F1
#
_entry.id   AF-A0A7K4IGL2-F1
#
_cell.length_a   1.000
_cell.length_b   1.000
_cell.length_c   1.000
_cell.angle_alpha   90.00
_cell.angle_beta   90.00
_cell.angle_gamma   90.00
#
_symmetry.space_group_name_H-M   'P 1'
#
loop_
_entity.id
_entity.type
_entity.pdbx_description
1 polymer ?
#
loop_
_entity_poly.entity_id
_entity_poly.type
_entity_poly.pdbx_seq_one_letter_code
_entity_poly.pdbx_strand_id
1 'polypeptide(L)'
;MDEVRRARYYDKMQYITENLQDCSVLVHRSGKYDEKALYYSLMTAIESAMDVMAMMLKDSGLVPKGDKYNIDRLAEKGIISSELAAELVLSNNLRNILAHRYNGIDRLLVLRSFERVDSALQSLVKIVEGWLVGH
;
A
#
# COMPACT_ATOMS: atom_id res chain seq x y z
N MET A 1 -18.70 -13.06 2.73
CA MET A 1 -17.43 -13.34 3.45
C MET A 1 -17.72 -13.62 4.94
N ASP A 2 -16.96 -14.47 5.62
CA ASP A 2 -17.11 -14.68 7.08
C ASP A 2 -16.45 -13.55 7.91
N GLU A 3 -16.81 -13.46 9.20
CA GLU A 3 -16.34 -12.38 10.08
C GLU A 3 -14.83 -12.40 10.34
N VAL A 4 -14.23 -13.59 10.47
CA VAL A 4 -12.78 -13.74 10.66
C VAL A 4 -12.04 -13.26 9.42
N ARG A 5 -12.55 -13.58 8.24
CA ARG A 5 -11.96 -13.12 6.97
C ARG A 5 -12.06 -11.61 6.82
N ARG A 6 -13.21 -10.99 7.18
CA ARG A 6 -13.37 -9.53 7.20
C ARG A 6 -12.43 -8.84 8.19
N ALA A 7 -12.31 -9.36 9.40
CA ALA A 7 -11.41 -8.81 10.43
C ALA A 7 -9.97 -8.69 9.89
N ARG A 8 -9.48 -9.70 9.17
CA ARG A 8 -8.14 -9.66 8.56
C ARG A 8 -7.94 -8.55 7.54
N TYR A 9 -8.98 -8.12 6.83
CA TYR A 9 -8.89 -6.94 5.95
C TYR A 9 -8.79 -5.67 6.78
N TYR A 10 -9.67 -5.51 7.77
CA TYR A 10 -9.66 -4.35 8.66
C TYR A 10 -8.32 -4.18 9.39
N ASP A 11 -7.76 -5.26 9.92
CA ASP A 11 -6.44 -5.25 10.56
C ASP A 11 -5.38 -4.70 9.59
N LYS A 12 -5.34 -5.20 8.35
CA LYS A 12 -4.38 -4.72 7.35
C LYS A 12 -4.63 -3.29 6.91
N MET A 13 -5.88 -2.88 6.75
CA MET A 13 -6.23 -1.50 6.43
C MET A 13 -5.83 -0.55 7.57
N GLN A 14 -5.97 -0.98 8.82
CA GLN A 14 -5.48 -0.25 9.99
C GLN A 14 -3.95 -0.12 9.97
N TYR A 15 -3.21 -1.19 9.66
CA TYR A 15 -1.76 -1.08 9.48
C TYR A 15 -1.38 -0.08 8.38
N ILE A 16 -2.12 -0.03 7.26
CA ILE A 16 -1.90 0.98 6.21
C ILE A 16 -2.06 2.39 6.78
N THR A 17 -3.19 2.67 7.44
CA THR A 17 -3.52 4.02 7.89
C THR A 17 -2.62 4.50 9.03
N GLU A 18 -2.32 3.65 10.01
CA GLU A 18 -1.42 3.96 11.12
C GLU A 18 0.00 4.30 10.62
N ASN A 19 0.53 3.50 9.69
CA ASN A 19 1.87 3.75 9.16
C ASN A 19 1.93 5.01 8.27
N LEU A 20 0.86 5.33 7.54
CA LEU A 20 0.77 6.60 6.80
C LEU A 20 0.70 7.80 7.75
N GLN A 21 -0.01 7.66 8.87
CA GLN A 21 -0.04 8.68 9.91
C GLN A 21 1.35 8.90 10.52
N ASP A 22 2.08 7.83 10.84
CA ASP A 22 3.48 7.94 11.28
C ASP A 22 4.34 8.64 10.24
N CYS A 23 4.21 8.26 8.96
CA CYS A 23 4.95 8.90 7.87
C CYS A 23 4.68 10.40 7.80
N SER A 24 3.42 10.84 7.94
CA SER A 24 3.03 12.25 7.89
C SER A 24 3.74 13.10 8.96
N VAL A 25 4.07 12.51 10.10
CA VAL A 25 4.86 13.16 11.15
C VAL A 25 6.35 13.10 10.84
N LEU A 26 6.83 11.94 10.38
CA LEU A 26 8.25 11.65 10.17
C LEU A 26 8.84 12.38 8.95
N VAL A 27 8.05 12.72 7.93
CA VAL A 27 8.52 13.50 6.76
C VAL A 27 9.10 14.87 7.15
N HIS A 28 8.64 15.43 8.27
CA HIS A 28 9.12 16.70 8.82
C HIS A 28 10.31 16.55 9.77
N ARG A 29 10.81 15.32 9.99
CA ARG A 29 11.96 15.01 10.85
C ARG A 29 13.15 14.52 10.03
N SER A 30 14.35 14.76 10.53
CA SER A 30 15.61 14.45 9.83
C SER A 30 16.65 13.74 10.69
N GLY A 31 16.26 13.21 11.86
CA GLY A 31 17.15 12.37 12.66
C GLY A 31 17.41 11.03 11.97
N LYS A 32 18.62 10.47 12.15
CA LYS A 32 18.99 9.14 11.62
C LYS A 32 17.97 8.04 11.95
N TYR A 33 17.39 8.09 13.16
CA TYR A 33 16.36 7.14 13.58
C TYR A 33 14.99 7.47 12.98
N ASP A 34 14.66 8.76 12.82
CA ASP A 34 13.43 9.19 12.15
C ASP A 34 13.42 8.77 10.68
N GLU A 35 14.54 8.85 9.96
CA GLU A 35 14.63 8.40 8.58
C GLU A 35 14.39 6.90 8.44
N LYS A 36 14.99 6.10 9.34
CA LYS A 36 14.76 4.65 9.38
C LYS A 36 13.30 4.33 9.69
N ALA A 37 12.71 5.05 10.64
CA ALA A 37 11.30 4.90 10.98
C ALA A 37 10.42 5.27 9.76
N LEU A 38 10.70 6.39 9.08
CA LEU A 38 9.96 6.82 7.90
C LEU A 38 9.97 5.74 6.81
N TYR A 39 11.15 5.20 6.49
CA TYR A 39 11.27 4.19 5.44
C TYR A 39 10.56 2.89 5.84
N TYR A 40 10.70 2.47 7.08
CA TYR A 40 10.04 1.28 7.59
C TYR A 40 8.52 1.43 7.57
N SER A 41 7.99 2.55 8.07
CA SER A 41 6.55 2.82 8.08
C SER A 41 6.01 2.88 6.65
N LEU A 42 6.69 3.58 5.74
CA LEU A 42 6.24 3.68 4.35
C LEU A 42 6.25 2.32 3.63
N MET A 43 7.31 1.53 3.81
CA MET A 43 7.38 0.16 3.28
C MET A 43 6.25 -0.70 3.85
N THR A 44 5.99 -0.63 5.15
CA THR A 44 4.97 -1.43 5.84
C THR A 44 3.57 -1.08 5.35
N ALA A 45 3.29 0.21 5.13
CA ALA A 45 2.02 0.66 4.54
C ALA A 45 1.84 0.09 3.12
N ILE A 46 2.87 0.19 2.27
CA ILE A 46 2.82 -0.32 0.89
C ILE A 46 2.68 -1.85 0.87
N GLU A 47 3.43 -2.59 1.69
CA GLU A 47 3.31 -4.05 1.78
C GLU A 47 1.90 -4.47 2.20
N SER A 48 1.34 -3.80 3.21
CA SER A 48 0.00 -4.08 3.70
C SER A 48 -1.05 -3.84 2.61
N ALA A 49 -0.88 -2.81 1.77
CA ALA A 49 -1.71 -2.58 0.59
C ALA A 49 -1.58 -3.68 -0.47
N MET A 50 -0.36 -4.16 -0.76
CA MET A 50 -0.14 -5.27 -1.70
C MET A 50 -0.82 -6.56 -1.20
N ASP A 51 -0.69 -6.85 0.09
CA ASP A 51 -1.34 -7.99 0.73
C ASP A 51 -2.87 -7.91 0.66
N VAL A 52 -3.45 -6.73 0.90
CA VAL A 52 -4.90 -6.51 0.77
C VAL A 52 -5.36 -6.78 -0.66
N MET A 53 -4.64 -6.29 -1.68
CA MET A 53 -4.97 -6.57 -3.08
C MET A 53 -4.87 -8.06 -3.44
N ALA A 54 -3.84 -8.75 -2.95
CA ALA A 54 -3.72 -10.20 -3.12
C ALA A 54 -4.87 -10.95 -2.45
N MET A 55 -5.31 -10.48 -1.26
CA MET A 55 -6.48 -11.01 -0.58
C MET A 55 -7.76 -10.79 -1.38
N MET A 56 -7.98 -9.57 -1.92
CA MET A 56 -9.16 -9.26 -2.74
C MET A 56 -9.24 -10.16 -3.97
N LEU A 57 -8.12 -10.39 -4.66
CA LEU A 57 -8.10 -11.30 -5.81
C LEU A 57 -8.46 -12.72 -5.43
N LYS A 58 -7.87 -13.22 -4.33
CA LYS A 58 -8.18 -14.56 -3.82
C LYS A 58 -9.67 -14.73 -3.54
N ASP A 59 -10.25 -13.75 -2.86
CA ASP A 59 -11.66 -13.79 -2.47
C ASP A 59 -12.61 -13.49 -3.64
N SER A 60 -12.09 -12.90 -4.72
CA SER A 60 -12.77 -12.77 -6.02
C SER A 60 -12.64 -14.03 -6.89
N GLY A 61 -12.13 -15.14 -6.34
CA GLY A 61 -11.97 -16.42 -7.05
C GLY A 61 -10.77 -16.48 -8.00
N LEU A 62 -9.82 -15.55 -7.90
CA LEU A 62 -8.62 -15.49 -8.74
C LEU A 62 -7.39 -15.96 -7.96
N VAL A 63 -6.37 -16.44 -8.67
CA VAL A 63 -5.10 -16.84 -8.05
C VAL A 63 -4.18 -15.62 -7.98
N PRO A 64 -3.84 -15.12 -6.77
CA PRO A 64 -2.85 -14.06 -6.63
C PRO A 64 -1.47 -14.55 -7.06
N LYS A 65 -0.70 -13.66 -7.68
CA LYS A 65 0.70 -13.86 -8.06
C LYS A 65 1.53 -12.72 -7.47
N GLY A 66 2.43 -12.12 -8.26
CA GLY A 66 3.19 -10.94 -7.84
C GLY A 66 2.35 -9.66 -7.84
N ASP A 67 2.79 -8.67 -7.08
CA ASP A 67 2.08 -7.40 -6.84
C ASP A 67 1.61 -6.72 -8.12
N LYS A 68 2.48 -6.56 -9.12
CA LYS A 68 2.10 -5.94 -10.40
C LYS A 68 0.98 -6.71 -11.08
N TYR A 69 1.09 -8.03 -11.14
CA TYR A 69 0.03 -8.88 -11.69
C TYR A 69 -1.26 -8.71 -10.91
N ASN A 70 -1.17 -8.62 -9.57
CA ASN A 70 -2.35 -8.48 -8.74
C ASN A 70 -3.07 -7.14 -9.00
N ILE A 71 -2.31 -6.05 -9.07
CA ILE A 71 -2.81 -4.71 -9.41
C ILE A 71 -3.47 -4.71 -10.79
N ASP A 72 -2.77 -5.23 -11.81
CA ASP A 72 -3.28 -5.28 -13.18
C ASP A 72 -4.62 -6.05 -13.25
N ARG A 73 -4.72 -7.19 -12.54
CA ARG A 73 -5.96 -7.99 -12.51
C ARG A 73 -7.13 -7.29 -11.82
N LEU A 74 -6.88 -6.54 -10.74
CA LEU A 74 -7.94 -5.76 -10.08
C LEU A 74 -8.44 -4.63 -10.99
N ALA A 75 -7.53 -3.99 -11.75
CA ALA A 75 -7.89 -2.97 -12.73
C ALA A 75 -8.69 -3.54 -13.91
N GLU A 76 -8.26 -4.68 -14.47
CA GLU A 76 -8.98 -5.40 -15.53
C GLU A 76 -10.40 -5.81 -15.11
N LYS A 77 -10.60 -6.10 -13.81
CA LYS A 77 -11.92 -6.42 -13.23
C LYS A 77 -12.76 -5.19 -12.90
N GLY A 78 -12.22 -3.98 -13.09
CA GLY A 78 -12.91 -2.73 -12.76
C GLY A 78 -13.09 -2.50 -11.25
N ILE A 79 -12.33 -3.22 -10.40
CA ILE A 79 -12.38 -3.06 -8.95
C ILE A 79 -11.61 -1.78 -8.54
N ILE A 80 -10.50 -1.51 -9.21
CA ILE A 80 -9.76 -0.25 -9.11
C ILE A 80 -9.67 0.42 -10.48
N SER A 81 -9.49 1.74 -10.52
CA SER A 81 -9.30 2.45 -11.78
C SER A 81 -7.88 2.22 -12.33
N SER A 82 -7.70 2.47 -13.64
CA SER A 82 -6.38 2.34 -14.27
C SER A 82 -5.39 3.38 -13.75
N GLU A 83 -5.88 4.57 -13.38
CA GLU A 83 -5.09 5.64 -12.77
C GLU A 83 -4.59 5.22 -11.38
N LEU A 84 -5.48 4.68 -10.54
CA LEU A 84 -5.10 4.18 -9.22
C LEU A 84 -4.13 3.00 -9.34
N ALA A 85 -4.36 2.10 -10.29
CA ALA A 85 -3.45 0.98 -10.57
C ALA A 85 -2.03 1.47 -10.90
N ALA A 86 -1.89 2.52 -11.72
CA ALA A 86 -0.59 3.11 -12.03
C ALA A 86 0.10 3.68 -10.78
N GLU A 87 -0.62 4.40 -9.92
CA GLU A 87 -0.08 4.93 -8.65
C GLU A 87 0.34 3.81 -7.68
N LEU A 88 -0.42 2.71 -7.61
CA LEU A 88 -0.09 1.54 -6.79
C LEU A 88 1.16 0.81 -7.31
N VAL A 89 1.34 0.72 -8.63
CA VAL A 89 2.56 0.17 -9.24
C VAL A 89 3.77 1.04 -8.89
N LEU A 90 3.64 2.37 -8.97
CA LEU A 90 4.70 3.30 -8.58
C LEU A 90 5.04 3.19 -7.08
N SER A 91 4.02 3.03 -6.24
CA SER A 91 4.19 2.79 -4.80
C SER A 91 4.96 1.50 -4.55
N ASN A 92 4.60 0.40 -5.22
CA ASN A 92 5.35 -0.85 -5.07
C ASN A 92 6.80 -0.74 -5.56
N ASN A 93 7.04 -0.01 -6.66
CA ASN A 93 8.39 0.26 -7.13
C ASN A 93 9.23 1.03 -6.10
N LEU A 94 8.62 2.01 -5.40
CA LEU A 94 9.28 2.71 -4.30
C LEU A 94 9.63 1.74 -3.16
N ARG A 95 8.71 0.86 -2.75
CA ARG A 95 8.98 -0.19 -1.75
C ARG A 95 10.18 -1.05 -2.15
N ASN A 96 10.24 -1.48 -3.40
CA ASN A 96 11.35 -2.30 -3.91
C ASN A 96 12.68 -1.54 -3.86
N ILE A 97 12.67 -0.25 -4.18
CA ILE A 97 13.86 0.61 -4.07
C ILE A 97 14.31 0.71 -2.60
N LEU A 98 13.39 0.96 -1.67
CA LEU A 98 13.68 1.09 -0.25
C LEU A 98 14.19 -0.23 0.37
N ALA A 99 13.62 -1.37 -0.03
CA ALA A 99 14.00 -2.68 0.50
C ALA A 99 15.37 -3.16 -0.01
N HIS A 100 15.75 -2.80 -1.24
CA HIS A 100 16.97 -3.32 -1.88
C HIS A 100 18.17 -2.37 -1.88
N ARG A 101 17.99 -1.06 -1.62
CA ARG A 101 19.10 -0.10 -1.59
C ARG A 101 19.57 0.20 -0.17
N TYR A 102 20.49 -0.62 0.33
CA TYR A 102 21.16 -0.37 1.62
C TYR A 102 22.13 0.84 1.57
N ASN A 103 22.61 1.23 0.39
CA ASN A 103 23.51 2.37 0.18
C ASN A 103 22.80 3.45 -0.66
N GLY A 104 22.62 4.64 -0.09
CA GLY A 104 22.23 5.85 -0.84
C GLY A 104 20.75 5.92 -1.24
N ILE A 105 19.82 5.68 -0.29
CA ILE A 105 18.42 6.06 -0.49
C ILE A 105 18.35 7.59 -0.58
N ASP A 106 17.86 8.11 -1.72
CA ASP A 106 17.59 9.54 -1.87
C ASP A 106 16.37 9.88 -1.01
N ARG A 107 16.60 10.45 0.18
CA ARG A 107 15.52 10.92 1.06
C ARG A 107 14.58 11.88 0.33
N LEU A 108 15.09 12.72 -0.58
CA LEU A 108 14.24 13.64 -1.34
C LEU A 108 13.29 12.88 -2.28
N LEU A 109 13.71 11.73 -2.84
CA LEU A 109 12.81 10.87 -3.59
C LEU A 109 11.65 10.37 -2.72
N VAL A 110 11.94 9.95 -1.50
CA VAL A 110 10.92 9.47 -0.55
C VAL A 110 9.93 10.59 -0.22
N LEU A 111 10.44 11.76 0.16
CA LEU A 111 9.60 12.91 0.48
C LEU A 111 8.71 13.33 -0.68
N ARG A 112 9.27 13.41 -1.90
CA ARG A 112 8.50 13.78 -3.11
C ARG A 112 7.46 12.72 -3.48
N SER A 113 7.66 11.47 -3.08
CA SER A 113 6.74 10.37 -3.40
C SER A 113 5.64 10.21 -2.37
N PHE A 114 5.85 10.68 -1.13
CA PHE A 114 4.96 10.42 0.00
C PHE A 114 3.51 10.82 -0.27
N GLU A 115 3.25 12.04 -0.74
CA GLU A 115 1.87 12.52 -0.97
C GLU A 115 1.11 11.63 -1.97
N ARG A 116 1.80 11.15 -3.02
CA ARG A 116 1.21 10.25 -4.01
C ARG A 116 0.92 8.87 -3.43
N VAL A 117 1.86 8.32 -2.65
CA VAL A 117 1.68 7.04 -1.98
C VAL A 117 0.53 7.12 -0.98
N ASP A 118 0.51 8.14 -0.12
CA ASP A 118 -0.55 8.37 0.85
C ASP A 118 -1.93 8.46 0.14
N SER A 119 -2.05 9.30 -0.87
CA SER A 119 -3.28 9.44 -1.65
C SER A 119 -3.73 8.13 -2.29
N ALA A 120 -2.81 7.37 -2.89
CA ALA A 120 -3.11 6.10 -3.53
C ALA A 120 -3.57 5.04 -2.52
N LEU A 121 -2.88 4.92 -1.39
CA LEU A 121 -3.20 3.90 -0.39
C LEU A 121 -4.50 4.24 0.36
N GLN A 122 -4.76 5.51 0.66
CA GLN A 122 -6.03 5.96 1.23
C GLN A 122 -7.19 5.71 0.26
N SER A 123 -6.97 5.91 -1.04
CA SER A 123 -7.96 5.60 -2.07
C SER A 123 -8.23 4.09 -2.16
N LEU A 124 -7.19 3.26 -2.08
CA LEU A 124 -7.34 1.80 -2.01
C LEU A 124 -8.14 1.38 -0.78
N VAL A 125 -7.85 1.91 0.42
CA VAL A 125 -8.59 1.59 1.65
C VAL A 125 -10.09 1.85 1.47
N LYS A 126 -10.48 3.01 0.93
CA LYS A 126 -11.90 3.34 0.67
C LYS A 126 -12.56 2.37 -0.31
N ILE A 127 -11.83 1.94 -1.34
CA ILE A 127 -12.33 0.94 -2.30
C ILE A 127 -12.53 -0.42 -1.61
N VAL A 128 -11.58 -0.84 -0.79
CA VAL A 128 -11.65 -2.11 -0.06
C VAL A 128 -12.82 -2.10 0.91
N GLU A 129 -13.03 -1.01 1.65
CA GLU A 129 -14.19 -0.83 2.53
C GLU A 129 -15.51 -0.98 1.76
N GLY A 130 -15.65 -0.28 0.63
CA GLY A 130 -16.83 -0.40 -0.23
C GLY A 130 -17.02 -1.80 -0.81
N TRP A 131 -15.93 -2.44 -1.21
CA TRP A 131 -15.94 -3.80 -1.74
C TRP A 131 -16.39 -4.84 -0.69
N LEU A 132 -15.95 -4.70 0.56
CA LEU A 132 -16.33 -5.61 1.68
C LEU A 132 -17.81 -5.53 2.06
N VAL A 133 -18.48 -4.39 1.84
CA VAL A 133 -19.93 -4.27 2.06
C VAL A 133 -20.72 -5.10 1.03
N GLY A 134 -20.18 -5.26 -0.17
CA GLY A 134 -20.81 -6.02 -1.26
C GLY A 134 -20.43 -7.50 -1.36
N HIS A 135 -19.54 -8.02 -0.49
CA HIS A 135 -18.95 -9.37 -0.57
C HIS A 135 -19.03 -10.18 0.73
#